data_AF-C5T4U4-F1
#
_entry.id   AF-C5T4U4-F1
#
_cell.length_a   1.000
_cell.length_b   1.000
_cell.length_c   1.000
_cell.angle_alpha   90.00
_cell.angle_beta   90.00
_cell.angle_gamma   90.00
#
_symmetry.space_group_name_H-M   'P 1'
#
loop_
_entity.id
_entity.type
_entity.pdbx_description
1 polymer ?
#
loop_
_entity_poly.entity_id
_entity_poly.type
_entity_poly.pdbx_seq_one_letter_code
_entity_poly.pdbx_strand_id
1 'polypeptide(L)'
;MSYIPIATARLPVQRRMLCGLALGLALLSAPVYSWAQATRTWVSGVGDDANPCSRTAPCKTFAGAISKTAAGGEISVLDPGGYGAVTITKAITIDGGAGIVASVLASGTNGVVVMAGPNDNVILRNLSVNGAGTGLTGISFRAGRSLRLQNVKVDRFIGPGLSVVANNAGAGSLTTLVLVEVLDSVFSHNATGLFVASQPGSHNPATVSVERSRFILGTTGLWSSGSGATVQAANSTVFGNSQGLSTASVAVSTTATPAVTSSSGNLTTFGNNQVQGNASNGSFTGTASNN
;
A
#
# COMPACT_ATOMS: atom_id res chain seq x y z
N MET A 1 62.64 -10.91 -84.69
CA MET A 1 63.16 -10.37 -83.41
C MET A 1 62.60 -8.95 -83.24
N SER A 2 62.26 -8.58 -81.99
CA SER A 2 61.68 -7.29 -81.54
C SER A 2 60.15 -7.24 -81.31
N TYR A 3 59.73 -7.78 -80.15
CA TYR A 3 59.15 -7.10 -78.97
C TYR A 3 58.00 -6.03 -79.09
N ILE A 4 56.85 -6.38 -78.47
CA ILE A 4 56.05 -5.64 -77.43
C ILE A 4 55.17 -4.42 -77.84
N PRO A 5 53.98 -4.15 -77.23
CA PRO A 5 52.97 -4.98 -76.55
C PRO A 5 51.50 -4.73 -77.01
N ILE A 6 50.57 -5.60 -76.60
CA ILE A 6 49.12 -5.38 -76.70
C ILE A 6 48.62 -4.74 -75.39
N ALA A 7 48.12 -3.50 -75.47
CA ALA A 7 47.50 -2.80 -74.35
C ALA A 7 46.10 -3.38 -74.07
N THR A 8 45.88 -3.93 -72.88
CA THR A 8 44.56 -4.35 -72.41
C THR A 8 43.76 -3.14 -71.95
N ALA A 9 42.67 -2.83 -72.66
CA ALA A 9 41.68 -1.85 -72.25
C ALA A 9 40.89 -2.38 -71.02
N ARG A 10 40.80 -1.57 -69.95
CA ARG A 10 39.83 -1.78 -68.87
C ARG A 10 38.69 -0.77 -69.05
N LEU A 11 37.49 -1.27 -69.33
CA LEU A 11 36.24 -0.51 -69.24
C LEU A 11 35.46 -0.94 -67.98
N PRO A 12 34.55 -0.08 -67.46
CA PRO A 12 34.26 0.07 -66.04
C PRO A 12 33.16 -0.87 -65.58
N VAL A 13 33.27 -1.39 -64.34
CA VAL A 13 32.16 -2.06 -63.66
C VAL A 13 31.80 -1.26 -62.42
N GLN A 14 31.23 -0.08 -62.64
CA GLN A 14 30.31 0.52 -61.68
C GLN A 14 28.90 0.06 -62.04
N ARG A 15 28.31 -0.79 -61.19
CA ARG A 15 26.87 -0.90 -60.87
C ARG A 15 26.59 -2.32 -60.38
N ARG A 16 25.79 -2.39 -59.31
CA ARG A 16 25.04 -3.55 -58.76
C ARG A 16 25.50 -4.04 -57.38
N MET A 17 25.58 -3.15 -56.38
CA MET A 17 25.55 -3.56 -54.97
C MET A 17 24.87 -2.50 -54.09
N LEU A 18 23.68 -2.02 -54.48
CA LEU A 18 22.88 -1.14 -53.61
C LEU A 18 21.38 -1.36 -53.86
N CYS A 19 20.89 -2.60 -53.70
CA CYS A 19 19.43 -2.86 -53.69
C CYS A 19 18.98 -4.00 -52.76
N GLY A 20 19.89 -4.73 -52.10
CA GLY A 20 19.52 -5.88 -51.25
C GLY A 20 19.34 -5.60 -49.77
N LEU A 21 19.80 -4.45 -49.26
CA LEU A 21 19.92 -4.21 -47.81
C LEU A 21 18.85 -3.27 -47.23
N ALA A 22 17.81 -2.94 -47.98
CA ALA A 22 16.71 -2.08 -47.52
C ALA A 22 15.43 -2.85 -47.14
N LEU A 23 15.30 -4.13 -47.53
CA LEU A 23 14.09 -4.92 -47.29
C LEU A 23 14.14 -5.80 -46.03
N GLY A 24 15.32 -6.02 -45.44
CA GLY A 24 15.49 -6.85 -44.24
C GLY A 24 15.32 -6.11 -42.91
N LEU A 25 15.28 -4.77 -42.93
CA LEU A 25 15.27 -3.93 -41.71
C LEU A 25 13.91 -3.33 -41.37
N ALA A 26 12.85 -3.74 -42.07
CA ALA A 26 11.47 -3.25 -41.86
C ALA A 26 10.59 -4.21 -41.04
N LEU A 27 11.12 -5.35 -40.59
CA LEU A 27 10.38 -6.43 -39.91
C LEU A 27 10.63 -6.54 -38.39
N LEU A 28 11.36 -5.59 -37.79
CA LEU A 28 11.63 -5.57 -36.33
C LEU A 28 10.94 -4.44 -35.56
N SER A 29 10.12 -3.61 -36.21
CA SER A 29 9.18 -2.73 -35.50
C SER A 29 7.94 -3.52 -35.08
N ALA A 30 8.11 -4.48 -34.16
CA ALA A 30 6.96 -4.96 -33.42
C ALA A 30 6.35 -3.74 -32.71
N PRO A 31 5.06 -3.42 -32.90
CA PRO A 31 4.42 -2.44 -32.05
C PRO A 31 4.56 -2.96 -30.63
N VAL A 32 5.36 -2.26 -29.82
CA VAL A 32 5.20 -2.34 -28.38
C VAL A 32 3.81 -1.83 -28.11
N TYR A 33 2.85 -2.75 -27.99
CA TYR A 33 1.54 -2.43 -27.48
C TYR A 33 1.79 -1.92 -26.05
N SER A 34 1.88 -0.60 -25.88
CA SER A 34 1.63 -0.02 -24.58
C SER A 34 0.16 -0.27 -24.31
N TRP A 35 -0.13 -1.37 -23.60
CA TRP A 35 -1.46 -1.58 -23.06
C TRP A 35 -1.66 -0.43 -22.10
N ALA A 36 -2.40 0.59 -22.54
CA ALA A 36 -2.83 1.67 -21.67
C ALA A 36 -3.55 0.98 -20.50
N GLN A 37 -2.97 1.10 -19.31
CA GLN A 37 -3.58 0.52 -18.12
C GLN A 37 -4.97 1.14 -17.96
N ALA A 38 -5.95 0.31 -17.59
CA ALA A 38 -7.31 0.79 -17.46
C ALA A 38 -7.40 1.74 -16.25
N THR A 39 -8.08 2.88 -16.42
CA THR A 39 -8.35 3.79 -15.29
C THR A 39 -9.31 3.16 -14.28
N ARG A 40 -10.07 2.15 -14.70
CA ARG A 40 -10.90 1.32 -13.84
C ARG A 40 -10.81 -0.15 -14.24
N THR A 41 -10.63 -1.01 -13.25
CA THR A 41 -10.60 -2.48 -13.39
C THR A 41 -11.57 -3.13 -12.43
N TRP A 42 -11.94 -4.38 -12.71
CA TRP A 42 -12.94 -5.11 -11.93
C TRP A 42 -12.41 -6.45 -11.46
N VAL A 43 -12.81 -6.84 -10.24
CA VAL A 43 -12.60 -8.19 -9.71
C VAL A 43 -13.91 -8.89 -9.40
N SER A 44 -13.90 -10.22 -9.53
CA SER A 44 -15.05 -11.10 -9.30
C SER A 44 -14.58 -12.46 -8.77
N GLY A 45 -15.37 -13.09 -7.89
CA GLY A 45 -15.08 -14.43 -7.37
C GLY A 45 -15.05 -15.53 -8.45
N VAL A 46 -15.69 -15.27 -9.60
CA VAL A 46 -15.68 -16.14 -10.79
C VAL A 46 -14.77 -15.61 -11.92
N GLY A 47 -13.96 -14.57 -11.64
CA GLY A 47 -13.03 -13.99 -12.60
C GLY A 47 -11.79 -14.86 -12.88
N ASP A 48 -10.93 -14.35 -13.77
CA ASP A 48 -9.64 -14.94 -14.13
C ASP A 48 -8.59 -13.83 -14.27
N ASP A 49 -7.43 -13.96 -13.63
CA ASP A 49 -6.36 -12.96 -13.69
C ASP A 49 -5.70 -12.85 -15.08
N ALA A 50 -5.96 -13.79 -15.99
CA ALA A 50 -5.61 -13.66 -17.40
C ALA A 50 -6.47 -12.60 -18.12
N ASN A 51 -7.70 -12.34 -17.66
CA ASN A 51 -8.64 -11.42 -18.28
C ASN A 51 -8.14 -9.97 -18.28
N PRO A 52 -8.60 -9.10 -19.19
CA PRO A 52 -8.25 -7.68 -19.19
C PRO A 52 -8.73 -6.88 -17.94
N CYS A 53 -9.36 -7.53 -16.96
CA CYS A 53 -10.04 -6.94 -15.81
C CYS A 53 -11.10 -5.90 -16.18
N SER A 54 -11.76 -6.08 -17.33
CA SER A 54 -12.91 -5.26 -17.71
C SER A 54 -14.14 -5.69 -16.90
N ARG A 55 -15.22 -4.92 -16.96
CA ARG A 55 -16.45 -5.27 -16.25
C ARG A 55 -17.06 -6.60 -16.71
N THR A 56 -16.88 -6.97 -17.99
CA THR A 56 -17.40 -8.21 -18.57
C THR A 56 -16.40 -9.36 -18.58
N ALA A 57 -15.11 -9.06 -18.34
CA ALA A 57 -14.05 -10.04 -18.14
C ALA A 57 -13.22 -9.61 -16.92
N PRO A 58 -13.75 -9.78 -15.70
CA PRO A 58 -13.10 -9.34 -14.48
C PRO A 58 -11.93 -10.24 -14.10
N CYS A 59 -11.01 -9.70 -13.32
CA CYS A 59 -9.91 -10.45 -12.72
C CYS A 59 -10.37 -11.20 -11.47
N LYS A 60 -9.63 -12.24 -11.07
CA LYS A 60 -9.97 -13.04 -9.89
C LYS A 60 -9.45 -12.42 -8.61
N THR A 61 -8.28 -11.78 -8.67
CA THR A 61 -7.58 -11.27 -7.49
C THR A 61 -7.27 -9.79 -7.59
N PHE A 62 -7.05 -9.16 -6.44
CA PHE A 62 -6.53 -7.79 -6.38
C PHE A 62 -5.14 -7.68 -7.01
N ALA A 63 -4.30 -8.72 -6.88
CA ALA A 63 -2.97 -8.77 -7.50
C ALA A 63 -3.05 -8.81 -9.04
N GLY A 64 -4.00 -9.57 -9.59
CA GLY A 64 -4.29 -9.57 -11.03
C GLY A 64 -4.77 -8.19 -11.50
N ALA A 65 -5.77 -7.63 -10.81
CA ALA A 65 -6.34 -6.33 -11.17
C ALA A 65 -5.32 -5.19 -11.11
N ILE A 66 -4.58 -5.06 -10.01
CA ILE A 66 -3.65 -3.92 -9.82
C ILE A 66 -2.55 -3.89 -10.88
N SER A 67 -2.17 -5.03 -11.45
CA SER A 67 -1.19 -5.08 -12.56
C SER A 67 -1.70 -4.39 -13.83
N LYS A 68 -3.02 -4.37 -14.03
CA LYS A 68 -3.73 -3.85 -15.22
C LYS A 68 -4.42 -2.51 -14.98
N THR A 69 -4.50 -2.05 -13.73
CA THR A 69 -5.01 -0.71 -13.38
C THR A 69 -3.94 0.36 -13.51
N ALA A 70 -4.29 1.52 -14.04
CA ALA A 70 -3.39 2.68 -14.11
C ALA A 70 -3.07 3.20 -12.72
N ALA A 71 -1.91 3.84 -12.56
CA ALA A 71 -1.64 4.63 -11.37
C ALA A 71 -2.70 5.74 -11.23
N GLY A 72 -3.23 5.89 -10.01
CA GLY A 72 -4.38 6.77 -9.71
C GLY A 72 -5.75 6.19 -10.10
N GLY A 73 -5.81 4.99 -10.69
CA GLY A 73 -7.05 4.33 -11.08
C GLY A 73 -7.79 3.62 -9.94
N GLU A 74 -8.90 2.97 -10.28
CA GLU A 74 -9.78 2.26 -9.34
C GLU A 74 -9.89 0.75 -9.66
N ILE A 75 -9.84 -0.08 -8.63
CA ILE A 75 -10.24 -1.49 -8.66
C ILE A 75 -11.59 -1.60 -7.96
N SER A 76 -12.60 -2.09 -8.66
CA SER A 76 -13.96 -2.26 -8.13
C SER A 76 -14.34 -3.73 -8.03
N VAL A 77 -15.02 -4.11 -6.96
CA VAL A 77 -15.47 -5.49 -6.73
C VAL A 77 -16.91 -5.66 -7.24
N LEU A 78 -17.16 -6.73 -8.01
CA LEU A 78 -18.48 -7.02 -8.60
C LEU A 78 -19.39 -7.84 -7.68
N ASP A 79 -18.82 -8.82 -6.98
CA ASP A 79 -19.58 -9.81 -6.21
C ASP A 79 -18.90 -10.16 -4.88
N PRO A 80 -19.63 -10.77 -3.93
CA PRO A 80 -19.03 -11.23 -2.68
C PRO A 80 -17.95 -12.29 -2.89
N GLY A 81 -16.75 -12.06 -2.33
CA GLY A 81 -15.65 -12.99 -2.53
C GLY A 81 -14.37 -12.67 -1.77
N GLY A 82 -13.45 -13.64 -1.78
CA GLY A 82 -12.08 -13.49 -1.30
C GLY A 82 -11.15 -13.16 -2.45
N TYR A 83 -10.51 -11.99 -2.42
CA TYR A 83 -9.73 -11.43 -3.55
C TYR A 83 -8.21 -11.49 -3.36
N GLY A 84 -7.77 -12.12 -2.28
CA GLY A 84 -6.36 -12.34 -1.96
C GLY A 84 -5.65 -11.11 -1.39
N ALA A 85 -4.49 -11.35 -0.77
CA ALA A 85 -3.60 -10.30 -0.31
C ALA A 85 -3.04 -9.49 -1.48
N VAL A 86 -2.71 -8.21 -1.24
CA VAL A 86 -2.21 -7.32 -2.29
C VAL A 86 -1.09 -6.41 -1.80
N THR A 87 -0.09 -6.22 -2.65
CA THR A 87 0.96 -5.20 -2.48
C THR A 87 0.68 -4.03 -3.41
N ILE A 88 0.55 -2.83 -2.84
CA ILE A 88 0.24 -1.59 -3.52
C ILE A 88 1.52 -0.77 -3.66
N THR A 89 1.98 -0.58 -4.89
CA THR A 89 3.21 0.16 -5.21
C THR A 89 2.97 1.45 -6.00
N LYS A 90 1.72 1.86 -6.13
CA LYS A 90 1.28 3.06 -6.87
C LYS A 90 0.03 3.65 -6.24
N ALA A 91 -0.30 4.89 -6.58
CA ALA A 91 -1.60 5.46 -6.25
C ALA A 91 -2.73 4.56 -6.78
N ILE A 92 -3.71 4.24 -5.95
CA ILE A 92 -4.81 3.34 -6.32
C ILE A 92 -5.99 3.55 -5.37
N THR A 93 -7.21 3.36 -5.88
CA THR A 93 -8.40 3.11 -5.06
C THR A 93 -8.79 1.64 -5.16
N ILE A 94 -8.98 0.96 -4.04
CA ILE A 94 -9.64 -0.35 -4.00
C ILE A 94 -10.99 -0.17 -3.31
N ASP A 95 -12.06 -0.41 -4.08
CA ASP A 95 -13.43 -0.35 -3.61
C ASP A 95 -14.05 -1.73 -3.55
N GLY A 96 -14.30 -2.19 -2.32
CA GLY A 96 -14.94 -3.47 -2.05
C GLY A 96 -16.43 -3.52 -2.35
N GLY A 97 -17.04 -2.44 -2.83
CA GLY A 97 -18.47 -2.35 -3.11
C GLY A 97 -19.32 -2.10 -1.86
N ALA A 98 -20.55 -1.62 -2.05
CA ALA A 98 -21.45 -1.36 -0.93
C ALA A 98 -21.72 -2.64 -0.11
N GLY A 99 -21.68 -2.54 1.22
CA GLY A 99 -21.96 -3.67 2.12
C GLY A 99 -20.77 -4.57 2.45
N ILE A 100 -19.53 -4.19 2.10
CA ILE A 100 -18.30 -4.96 2.36
C ILE A 100 -18.41 -6.37 1.76
N VAL A 101 -18.53 -6.45 0.43
CA VAL A 101 -18.60 -7.74 -0.27
C VAL A 101 -17.21 -8.31 -0.55
N ALA A 102 -16.17 -7.50 -0.44
CA ALA A 102 -14.79 -7.91 -0.66
C ALA A 102 -14.06 -8.31 0.63
N SER A 103 -13.45 -9.49 0.60
CA SER A 103 -12.62 -10.01 1.68
C SER A 103 -11.17 -10.28 1.24
N VAL A 104 -10.23 -10.04 2.14
CA VAL A 104 -8.83 -10.47 2.07
C VAL A 104 -8.60 -11.45 3.21
N LEU A 105 -8.33 -12.72 2.89
CA LEU A 105 -7.92 -13.72 3.86
C LEU A 105 -6.39 -13.83 3.86
N ALA A 106 -5.75 -13.55 4.99
CA ALA A 106 -4.30 -13.48 5.14
C ALA A 106 -3.82 -14.38 6.28
N SER A 107 -3.71 -15.69 6.02
CA SER A 107 -3.16 -16.65 6.99
C SER A 107 -1.64 -16.73 6.85
N GLY A 108 -0.92 -16.52 7.96
CA GLY A 108 0.54 -16.56 8.00
C GLY A 108 1.26 -15.43 7.24
N THR A 109 0.52 -14.48 6.66
CA THR A 109 1.08 -13.38 5.85
C THR A 109 0.49 -12.02 6.27
N ASN A 110 0.95 -10.95 5.61
CA ASN A 110 0.26 -9.66 5.68
C ASN A 110 -0.95 -9.65 4.74
N GLY A 111 -1.99 -8.87 5.05
CA GLY A 111 -3.19 -8.71 4.21
C GLY A 111 -2.97 -7.72 3.06
N VAL A 112 -2.80 -6.45 3.39
CA VAL A 112 -2.50 -5.39 2.42
C VAL A 112 -1.17 -4.74 2.79
N VAL A 113 -0.26 -4.66 1.83
CA VAL A 113 1.04 -3.98 2.01
C VAL A 113 1.09 -2.77 1.10
N VAL A 114 1.32 -1.58 1.65
CA VAL A 114 1.43 -0.33 0.90
C VAL A 114 2.88 0.13 0.90
N MET A 115 3.48 0.10 -0.29
CA MET A 115 4.83 0.57 -0.62
C MET A 115 4.76 1.48 -1.85
N ALA A 116 3.87 2.48 -1.81
CA ALA A 116 3.63 3.37 -2.93
C ALA A 116 4.69 4.49 -3.00
N GLY A 117 4.75 5.19 -4.13
CA GLY A 117 5.64 6.33 -4.29
C GLY A 117 5.34 7.46 -3.28
N PRO A 118 6.30 8.33 -2.97
CA PRO A 118 6.17 9.33 -1.90
C PRO A 118 5.07 10.38 -2.14
N ASN A 119 4.56 10.49 -3.38
CA ASN A 119 3.46 11.39 -3.75
C ASN A 119 2.11 10.67 -3.94
N ASP A 120 2.10 9.35 -3.81
CA ASP A 120 0.94 8.52 -4.13
C ASP A 120 -0.09 8.52 -3.00
N ASN A 121 -1.36 8.50 -3.41
CA ASN A 121 -2.50 8.40 -2.52
C ASN A 121 -3.15 7.04 -2.70
N VAL A 122 -3.39 6.35 -1.59
CA VAL A 122 -4.04 5.05 -1.58
C VAL A 122 -5.35 5.17 -0.82
N ILE A 123 -6.44 4.69 -1.41
CA ILE A 123 -7.76 4.66 -0.79
C ILE A 123 -8.21 3.20 -0.75
N LEU A 124 -8.49 2.70 0.45
CA LEU A 124 -9.08 1.39 0.66
C LEU A 124 -10.45 1.59 1.31
N ARG A 125 -11.51 1.17 0.64
CA ARG A 125 -12.87 1.32 1.17
C ARG A 125 -13.71 0.07 1.01
N ASN A 126 -14.62 -0.13 1.96
CA ASN A 126 -15.56 -1.25 1.97
C ASN A 126 -14.88 -2.63 1.94
N LEU A 127 -13.77 -2.81 2.67
CA LEU A 127 -13.01 -4.06 2.67
C LEU A 127 -13.09 -4.77 4.02
N SER A 128 -13.16 -6.10 3.99
CA SER A 128 -12.88 -6.95 5.14
C SER A 128 -11.50 -7.59 4.99
N VAL A 129 -10.64 -7.47 5.99
CA VAL A 129 -9.30 -8.06 6.01
C VAL A 129 -9.22 -8.97 7.24
N ASN A 130 -9.04 -10.26 7.01
CA ASN A 130 -9.11 -11.30 8.05
C ASN A 130 -7.79 -12.07 8.13
N GLY A 131 -7.19 -12.12 9.31
CA GLY A 131 -5.91 -12.79 9.55
C GLY A 131 -6.02 -14.28 9.87
N ALA A 132 -7.23 -14.85 9.91
CA ALA A 132 -7.46 -16.26 10.26
C ALA A 132 -6.81 -16.71 11.60
N GLY A 133 -6.51 -15.77 12.51
CA GLY A 133 -5.84 -16.04 13.78
C GLY A 133 -4.33 -16.29 13.68
N THR A 134 -3.74 -16.18 12.48
CA THR A 134 -2.30 -16.43 12.23
C THR A 134 -1.65 -15.35 11.36
N GLY A 135 -2.43 -14.41 10.83
CA GLY A 135 -1.98 -13.32 9.97
C GLY A 135 -1.09 -12.34 10.72
N LEU A 136 -0.02 -11.90 10.06
CA LEU A 136 1.04 -11.10 10.68
C LEU A 136 0.62 -9.63 10.88
N THR A 137 0.10 -8.98 9.85
CA THR A 137 -0.39 -7.59 9.90
C THR A 137 -1.53 -7.40 8.90
N GLY A 138 -2.61 -6.74 9.31
CA GLY A 138 -3.76 -6.52 8.45
C GLY A 138 -3.43 -5.61 7.27
N ILE A 139 -3.15 -4.35 7.57
CA ILE A 139 -2.74 -3.33 6.61
C ILE A 139 -1.40 -2.76 7.08
N SER A 140 -0.36 -2.94 6.28
CA SER A 140 1.00 -2.45 6.55
C SER A 140 1.30 -1.28 5.62
N PHE A 141 1.24 -0.06 6.15
CA PHE A 141 1.63 1.15 5.44
C PHE A 141 3.09 1.48 5.72
N ARG A 142 3.93 1.35 4.67
CA ARG A 142 5.39 1.51 4.76
C ARG A 142 5.91 2.70 3.95
N ALA A 143 5.27 3.00 2.81
CA ALA A 143 5.59 4.15 1.98
C ALA A 143 4.35 4.65 1.21
N GLY A 144 4.27 5.96 1.00
CA GLY A 144 3.17 6.66 0.33
C GLY A 144 2.99 8.07 0.89
N ARG A 145 2.26 8.95 0.19
CA ARG A 145 1.89 10.27 0.71
C ARG A 145 0.74 10.17 1.71
N SER A 146 -0.28 9.40 1.32
CA SER A 146 -1.46 9.22 2.17
C SER A 146 -2.14 7.87 1.99
N LEU A 147 -2.78 7.41 3.07
CA LEU A 147 -3.67 6.25 3.09
C LEU A 147 -5.01 6.67 3.70
N ARG A 148 -6.11 6.43 2.97
CA ARG A 148 -7.46 6.58 3.52
C ARG A 148 -8.12 5.20 3.64
N LEU A 149 -8.56 4.88 4.85
CA LEU A 149 -9.40 3.72 5.14
C LEU A 149 -10.82 4.20 5.42
N GLN A 150 -11.80 3.68 4.70
CA GLN A 150 -13.20 4.04 4.90
C GLN A 150 -14.06 2.78 4.93
N ASN A 151 -14.84 2.59 6.00
CA ASN A 151 -15.71 1.42 6.13
C ASN A 151 -14.93 0.11 5.95
N VAL A 152 -13.80 -0.02 6.65
CA VAL A 152 -12.93 -1.21 6.60
C VAL A 152 -13.07 -1.99 7.91
N LYS A 153 -13.12 -3.32 7.80
CA LYS A 153 -13.06 -4.24 8.94
C LYS A 153 -11.74 -5.01 8.89
N VAL A 154 -10.93 -4.92 9.93
CA VAL A 154 -9.69 -5.71 10.07
C VAL A 154 -9.77 -6.57 11.32
N ASP A 155 -9.66 -7.88 11.15
CA ASP A 155 -9.81 -8.81 12.27
C ASP A 155 -8.89 -10.02 12.29
N ARG A 156 -8.61 -10.52 13.50
CA ARG A 156 -7.90 -11.79 13.78
C ARG A 156 -6.43 -11.82 13.31
N PHE A 157 -5.70 -10.72 13.48
CA PHE A 157 -4.24 -10.67 13.27
C PHE A 157 -3.46 -10.88 14.57
N ILE A 158 -2.38 -11.65 14.52
CA ILE A 158 -1.45 -11.84 15.65
C ILE A 158 -0.49 -10.66 15.84
N GLY A 159 -0.46 -9.73 14.88
CA GLY A 159 0.19 -8.42 15.00
C GLY A 159 -0.81 -7.28 14.84
N PRO A 160 -0.36 -6.09 14.38
CA PRO A 160 -1.24 -4.95 14.20
C PRO A 160 -2.32 -5.15 13.12
N GLY A 161 -3.52 -4.66 13.37
CA GLY A 161 -4.57 -4.54 12.35
C GLY A 161 -4.18 -3.49 11.31
N LEU A 162 -3.82 -2.29 11.76
CA LEU A 162 -3.14 -1.27 10.93
C LEU A 162 -1.77 -0.96 11.54
N SER A 163 -0.72 -1.10 10.74
CA SER A 163 0.64 -0.69 11.06
C SER A 163 1.06 0.44 10.14
N VAL A 164 1.31 1.62 10.70
CA VAL A 164 1.87 2.79 10.00
C VAL A 164 3.29 2.98 10.48
N VAL A 165 4.25 2.60 9.66
CA VAL A 165 5.67 2.81 9.97
C VAL A 165 6.27 3.64 8.84
N ALA A 166 6.57 4.90 9.13
CA ALA A 166 7.18 5.81 8.16
C ALA A 166 8.67 5.47 8.01
N ASN A 167 8.96 4.48 7.16
CA ASN A 167 10.31 4.03 6.83
C ASN A 167 10.72 4.55 5.45
N ASN A 168 11.03 5.84 5.33
CA ASN A 168 11.69 6.35 4.13
C ASN A 168 13.20 6.34 4.35
N ALA A 169 13.80 5.15 4.51
CA ALA A 169 15.24 5.00 4.40
C ALA A 169 15.61 5.08 2.90
N GLY A 170 16.08 6.25 2.45
CA GLY A 170 16.65 6.40 1.10
C GLY A 170 16.18 7.59 0.24
N ALA A 171 15.26 8.43 0.71
CA ALA A 171 14.96 9.70 0.06
C ALA A 171 15.40 10.83 0.99
N GLY A 172 16.36 11.65 0.54
CA GLY A 172 16.85 12.80 1.30
C GLY A 172 15.68 13.60 1.87
N SER A 173 15.74 13.90 3.18
CA SER A 173 14.84 14.76 3.94
C SER A 173 13.50 15.03 3.25
N LEU A 174 12.65 14.02 3.13
CA LEU A 174 11.25 14.29 2.78
C LEU A 174 10.70 15.09 3.97
N THR A 175 10.28 16.33 3.70
CA THR A 175 9.47 17.17 4.61
C THR A 175 7.98 16.84 4.46
N THR A 176 7.68 15.72 3.80
CA THR A 176 6.33 15.35 3.40
C THR A 176 5.68 14.54 4.51
N LEU A 177 4.77 15.19 5.24
CA LEU A 177 3.89 14.57 6.23
C LEU A 177 3.22 13.33 5.65
N VAL A 178 3.38 12.20 6.33
CA VAL A 178 2.59 10.98 6.07
C VAL A 178 1.25 11.17 6.75
N LEU A 179 0.17 11.24 5.96
CA LEU A 179 -1.19 11.38 6.47
C LEU A 179 -1.98 10.09 6.28
N VAL A 180 -2.44 9.50 7.37
CA VAL A 180 -3.37 8.38 7.32
C VAL A 180 -4.69 8.79 7.93
N GLU A 181 -5.79 8.46 7.26
CA GLU A 181 -7.15 8.70 7.70
C GLU A 181 -7.86 7.37 7.87
N VAL A 182 -8.46 7.14 9.03
CA VAL A 182 -9.25 5.95 9.36
C VAL A 182 -10.65 6.39 9.74
N LEU A 183 -11.62 6.02 8.91
CA LEU A 183 -12.99 6.50 9.00
C LEU A 183 -13.98 5.33 9.02
N ASP A 184 -14.95 5.38 9.93
CA ASP A 184 -16.07 4.42 10.01
C ASP A 184 -15.60 2.96 9.98
N SER A 185 -14.47 2.65 10.63
CA SER A 185 -13.77 1.36 10.49
C SER A 185 -13.71 0.58 11.81
N VAL A 186 -13.56 -0.74 11.73
CA VAL A 186 -13.53 -1.64 12.88
C VAL A 186 -12.27 -2.51 12.86
N PHE A 187 -11.48 -2.41 13.91
CA PHE A 187 -10.31 -3.23 14.18
C PHE A 187 -10.62 -4.11 15.39
N SER A 188 -10.75 -5.42 15.19
CA SER A 188 -11.17 -6.33 16.26
C SER A 188 -10.32 -7.58 16.34
N HIS A 189 -10.03 -8.11 17.54
CA HIS A 189 -9.26 -9.36 17.69
C HIS A 189 -7.88 -9.31 17.03
N ASN A 190 -7.26 -8.11 17.01
CA ASN A 190 -5.89 -7.94 16.56
C ASN A 190 -5.00 -7.78 17.79
N ALA A 191 -3.74 -8.23 17.74
CA ALA A 191 -2.81 -7.98 18.85
C ALA A 191 -2.70 -6.47 19.14
N THR A 192 -2.51 -5.67 18.10
CA THR A 192 -2.67 -4.21 18.20
C THR A 192 -3.73 -3.73 17.22
N GLY A 193 -4.64 -2.84 17.63
CA GLY A 193 -5.62 -2.26 16.73
C GLY A 193 -4.97 -1.35 15.68
N LEU A 194 -4.39 -0.25 16.15
CA LEU A 194 -3.56 0.68 15.37
C LEU A 194 -2.19 0.82 16.02
N PHE A 195 -1.14 0.55 15.25
CA PHE A 195 0.24 0.82 15.63
C PHE A 195 0.83 1.89 14.71
N VAL A 196 1.33 2.98 15.29
CA VAL A 196 2.03 4.04 14.57
C VAL A 196 3.43 4.16 15.14
N ALA A 197 4.42 4.08 14.26
CA ALA A 197 5.81 4.25 14.64
C ALA A 197 6.55 5.20 13.71
N SER A 198 7.36 6.09 14.29
CA SER A 198 8.38 6.86 13.58
C SER A 198 9.75 6.32 13.99
N GLN A 199 10.57 5.93 13.02
CA GLN A 199 11.92 5.42 13.29
C GLN A 199 12.84 6.56 13.79
N PRO A 200 13.77 6.30 14.73
CA PRO A 200 14.81 7.26 15.08
C PRO A 200 15.62 7.69 13.83
N GLY A 201 15.74 9.00 13.58
CA GLY A 201 16.35 9.55 12.36
C GLY A 201 15.41 9.66 11.15
N SER A 202 14.18 9.16 11.26
CA SER A 202 13.10 9.50 10.31
C SER A 202 12.66 10.93 10.56
N HIS A 203 12.81 11.79 9.55
CA HIS A 203 12.38 13.19 9.58
C HIS A 203 10.90 13.35 9.21
N ASN A 204 10.18 12.25 8.98
CA ASN A 204 8.78 12.28 8.57
C ASN A 204 7.87 12.01 9.78
N PRO A 205 7.22 13.05 10.34
CA PRO A 205 6.09 12.85 11.22
C PRO A 205 5.01 12.00 10.51
N ALA A 206 4.54 10.97 11.21
CA ALA A 206 3.43 10.14 10.79
C ALA A 206 2.21 10.53 11.61
N THR A 207 1.23 11.14 10.94
CA THR A 207 -0.02 11.55 11.59
C THR A 207 -1.16 10.66 11.11
N VAL A 208 -1.81 10.00 12.06
CA VAL A 208 -2.99 9.19 11.81
C VAL A 208 -4.20 9.85 12.47
N SER A 209 -5.17 10.26 11.66
CA SER A 209 -6.48 10.67 12.14
C SER A 209 -7.41 9.47 12.17
N VAL A 210 -8.10 9.27 13.29
CA VAL A 210 -9.06 8.20 13.47
C VAL A 210 -10.39 8.78 13.89
N GLU A 211 -11.42 8.53 13.10
CA GLU A 211 -12.75 9.04 13.35
C GLU A 211 -13.82 7.94 13.23
N ARG A 212 -14.81 7.97 14.14
CA ARG A 212 -15.98 7.08 14.16
C ARG A 212 -15.60 5.60 14.01
N SER A 213 -14.47 5.22 14.60
CA SER A 213 -13.88 3.89 14.43
C SER A 213 -13.77 3.16 15.77
N ARG A 214 -13.62 1.83 15.70
CA ARG A 214 -13.61 0.95 16.88
C ARG A 214 -12.34 0.10 16.92
N PHE A 215 -11.64 0.09 18.05
CA PHE A 215 -10.46 -0.74 18.31
C PHE A 215 -10.74 -1.62 19.52
N ILE A 216 -11.10 -2.88 19.26
CA ILE A 216 -11.72 -3.73 20.27
C ILE A 216 -11.10 -5.12 20.37
N LEU A 217 -11.18 -5.69 21.57
CA LEU A 217 -10.89 -7.12 21.80
C LEU A 217 -9.46 -7.52 21.38
N GLY A 218 -8.48 -6.66 21.59
CA GLY A 218 -7.06 -6.89 21.28
C GLY A 218 -6.14 -6.85 22.49
N THR A 219 -4.82 -6.91 22.26
CA THR A 219 -3.85 -6.64 23.33
C THR A 219 -3.75 -5.14 23.55
N THR A 220 -3.46 -4.35 22.51
CA THR A 220 -3.39 -2.89 22.57
C THR A 220 -4.37 -2.25 21.59
N GLY A 221 -5.18 -1.29 22.02
CA GLY A 221 -6.12 -0.58 21.14
C GLY A 221 -5.40 0.38 20.17
N LEU A 222 -4.91 1.49 20.72
CA LEU A 222 -4.13 2.51 20.00
C LEU A 222 -2.72 2.58 20.58
N TRP A 223 -1.72 2.46 19.71
CA TRP A 223 -0.32 2.53 20.10
C TRP A 223 0.47 3.49 19.22
N SER A 224 1.05 4.51 19.83
CA SER A 224 1.93 5.48 19.18
C SER A 224 3.35 5.39 19.78
N SER A 225 4.38 5.22 18.95
CA SER A 225 5.78 5.08 19.40
C SER A 225 6.73 5.91 18.53
N GLY A 226 7.64 6.67 19.14
CA GLY A 226 8.61 7.52 18.44
C GLY A 226 8.21 9.00 18.35
N SER A 227 9.20 9.90 18.31
CA SER A 227 9.05 11.36 18.49
C SER A 227 8.33 12.08 17.35
N GLY A 228 7.92 11.39 16.29
CA GLY A 228 7.11 11.92 15.19
C GLY A 228 5.81 11.15 14.96
N ALA A 229 5.51 10.12 15.75
CA ALA A 229 4.27 9.37 15.64
C ALA A 229 3.15 10.11 16.39
N THR A 230 2.10 10.49 15.68
CA THR A 230 0.90 11.10 16.26
C THR A 230 -0.33 10.33 15.82
N VAL A 231 -1.15 9.93 16.79
CA VAL A 231 -2.50 9.40 16.56
C VAL A 231 -3.49 10.39 17.16
N GLN A 232 -4.41 10.89 16.34
CA GLN A 232 -5.50 11.77 16.75
C GLN A 232 -6.79 10.96 16.68
N ALA A 233 -7.47 10.75 17.81
CA ALA A 233 -8.73 10.03 17.86
C ALA A 233 -9.90 11.00 18.02
N ALA A 234 -10.98 10.78 17.27
CA ALA A 234 -12.23 11.49 17.42
C ALA A 234 -13.45 10.59 17.32
N ASN A 235 -14.44 10.81 18.19
CA ASN A 235 -15.71 10.09 18.18
C ASN A 235 -15.56 8.56 18.07
N SER A 236 -14.50 8.00 18.66
CA SER A 236 -14.06 6.62 18.46
C SER A 236 -14.10 5.82 19.76
N THR A 237 -14.19 4.49 19.64
CA THR A 237 -14.27 3.57 20.79
C THR A 237 -13.05 2.66 20.85
N VAL A 238 -12.41 2.61 22.01
CA VAL A 238 -11.33 1.68 22.36
C VAL A 238 -11.80 0.86 23.58
N PHE A 239 -12.11 -0.42 23.38
CA PHE A 239 -12.81 -1.23 24.40
C PHE A 239 -12.35 -2.69 24.41
N GLY A 240 -12.29 -3.31 25.59
CA GLY A 240 -12.01 -4.74 25.71
C GLY A 240 -10.59 -5.13 25.33
N ASN A 241 -9.64 -4.19 25.37
CA ASN A 241 -8.23 -4.47 25.17
C ASN A 241 -7.52 -4.71 26.50
N SER A 242 -6.36 -5.37 26.47
CA SER A 242 -5.49 -5.44 27.66
C SER A 242 -4.98 -4.05 28.03
N GLN A 243 -4.48 -3.29 27.04
CA GLN A 243 -4.14 -1.87 27.13
C GLN A 243 -4.98 -1.09 26.11
N GLY A 244 -5.74 -0.08 26.52
CA GLY A 244 -6.50 0.76 25.61
C GLY A 244 -5.58 1.65 24.77
N LEU A 245 -4.88 2.55 25.46
CA LEU A 245 -3.96 3.54 24.88
C LEU A 245 -2.53 3.30 25.37
N SER A 246 -1.57 3.32 24.44
CA SER A 246 -0.14 3.19 24.76
C SER A 246 0.70 4.20 23.99
N THR A 247 1.58 4.89 24.70
CA THR A 247 2.69 5.65 24.11
C THR A 247 4.05 5.04 24.42
N ALA A 248 4.05 3.81 24.96
CA ALA A 248 5.26 3.11 25.36
C ALA A 248 6.20 2.98 24.15
N SER A 249 7.45 3.34 24.37
CA SER A 249 8.42 3.39 23.30
C SER A 249 8.90 1.98 22.96
N VAL A 250 8.93 1.64 21.68
CA VAL A 250 9.45 0.37 21.18
C VAL A 250 10.84 0.59 20.63
N ALA A 251 11.80 -0.24 21.01
CA ALA A 251 13.09 -0.30 20.35
C ALA A 251 12.88 -0.77 18.89
N VAL A 252 12.95 0.15 17.93
CA VAL A 252 12.90 -0.18 16.51
C VAL A 252 14.33 -0.47 16.04
N SER A 253 14.69 -1.75 15.94
CA SER A 253 15.98 -2.18 15.39
C SER A 253 15.88 -2.29 13.86
N THR A 254 16.55 -1.39 13.15
CA THR A 254 16.88 -1.56 11.74
C THR A 254 18.37 -1.84 11.66
N THR A 255 18.74 -3.10 11.45
CA THR A 255 20.07 -3.56 11.00
C THR A 255 21.30 -2.68 11.32
N ALA A 256 22.15 -3.21 12.22
CA ALA A 256 23.59 -2.92 12.39
C ALA A 256 24.07 -1.63 13.11
N THR A 257 23.25 -0.98 13.94
CA THR A 257 23.74 0.02 14.92
C THR A 257 23.06 -0.14 16.29
N PRO A 258 23.68 0.31 17.40
CA PRO A 258 23.11 0.19 18.74
C PRO A 258 21.76 0.89 18.82
N ALA A 259 20.82 0.30 19.56
CA ALA A 259 19.48 0.82 19.78
C ALA A 259 19.51 2.32 20.14
N VAL A 260 19.00 3.16 19.26
CA VAL A 260 18.75 4.58 19.56
C VAL A 260 17.54 4.64 20.49
N THR A 261 17.68 5.37 21.60
CA THR A 261 16.68 5.52 22.66
C THR A 261 15.31 5.87 22.08
N SER A 262 14.34 5.00 22.34
CA SER A 262 12.97 5.11 21.85
C SER A 262 12.25 6.24 22.61
N SER A 263 11.89 7.31 21.91
CA SER A 263 11.03 8.37 22.44
C SER A 263 9.55 7.95 22.38
N SER A 264 8.72 8.42 23.31
CA SER A 264 7.28 8.15 23.30
C SER A 264 6.60 8.83 22.10
N GLY A 265 5.54 8.20 21.60
CA GLY A 265 4.65 8.82 20.61
C GLY A 265 3.60 9.73 21.25
N ASN A 266 2.82 10.40 20.41
CA ASN A 266 1.72 11.27 20.81
C ASN A 266 0.37 10.61 20.50
N LEU A 267 -0.55 10.65 21.48
CA LEU A 267 -1.94 10.22 21.37
C LEU A 267 -2.83 11.39 21.76
N THR A 268 -3.42 12.08 20.79
CA THR A 268 -4.31 13.21 21.06
C THR A 268 -5.78 12.85 20.86
N THR A 269 -6.65 13.56 21.55
CA THR A 269 -8.10 13.37 21.50
C THR A 269 -8.81 14.63 21.02
N PHE A 270 -9.90 14.43 20.29
CA PHE A 270 -10.90 15.45 19.96
C PHE A 270 -12.32 14.83 20.00
N GLY A 271 -13.35 15.59 20.37
CA GLY A 271 -14.72 15.07 20.41
C GLY A 271 -14.96 13.93 21.42
N ASN A 272 -15.91 13.05 21.13
CA ASN A 272 -16.47 12.08 22.08
C ASN A 272 -15.79 10.70 21.99
N ASN A 273 -14.58 10.55 22.51
CA ASN A 273 -13.90 9.26 22.56
C ASN A 273 -14.28 8.44 23.79
N GLN A 274 -14.45 7.13 23.60
CA GLN A 274 -14.74 6.17 24.65
C GLN A 274 -13.59 5.18 24.79
N VAL A 275 -12.86 5.23 25.90
CA VAL A 275 -11.68 4.37 26.16
C VAL A 275 -11.93 3.46 27.38
N GLN A 276 -13.17 3.32 27.81
CA GLN A 276 -13.51 2.54 29.02
C GLN A 276 -13.64 1.04 28.68
N GLY A 277 -13.56 0.18 29.69
CA GLY A 277 -13.71 -1.27 29.53
C GLY A 277 -12.48 -2.00 29.00
N ASN A 278 -11.28 -1.38 29.06
CA ASN A 278 -10.01 -2.06 28.87
C ASN A 278 -9.45 -2.49 30.24
N ALA A 279 -8.52 -3.46 30.28
CA ALA A 279 -7.91 -3.87 31.54
C ALA A 279 -7.04 -2.74 32.13
N SER A 280 -6.30 -2.02 31.29
CA SER A 280 -5.89 -0.63 31.54
C SER A 280 -6.36 0.25 30.39
N ASN A 281 -6.98 1.39 30.69
CA ASN A 281 -7.44 2.31 29.65
C ASN A 281 -6.29 3.08 29.01
N GLY A 282 -5.24 3.40 29.78
CA GLY A 282 -4.24 4.39 29.38
C GLY A 282 -4.83 5.82 29.28
N SER A 283 -4.03 6.76 28.79
CA SER A 283 -4.42 8.16 28.68
C SER A 283 -3.96 8.77 27.36
N PHE A 284 -4.75 9.72 26.85
CA PHE A 284 -4.28 10.64 25.82
C PHE A 284 -3.18 11.54 26.41
N THR A 285 -2.20 11.89 25.58
CA THR A 285 -1.10 12.80 25.92
C THR A 285 -1.47 14.27 25.72
N GLY A 286 -2.59 14.56 25.06
CA GLY A 286 -3.11 15.92 24.91
C GLY A 286 -4.40 15.99 24.10
N THR A 287 -4.87 17.22 23.89
CA THR A 287 -6.02 17.51 23.01
C THR A 287 -5.49 17.90 21.64
N ALA A 288 -6.13 17.42 20.56
CA ALA A 288 -5.77 17.87 19.21
C ALA A 288 -6.20 19.34 19.04
N SER A 289 -5.33 20.18 18.50
CA SER A 289 -5.72 21.55 18.14
C SER A 289 -6.70 21.51 16.97
N ASN A 290 -7.80 22.26 17.07
CA ASN A 290 -8.65 22.52 15.91
C ASN A 290 -7.77 23.14 14.82
N ASN A 291 -7.62 22.46 13.68
CA ASN A 291 -7.16 23.08 12.44
C ASN A 291 -8.39 23.53 11.66
#